data_AF-A0A7S2Y094-F1
#
_entry.id   AF-A0A7S2Y094-F1
#
_cell.length_a   1.000
_cell.length_b   1.000
_cell.length_c   1.000
_cell.angle_alpha   90.00
_cell.angle_beta   90.00
_cell.angle_gamma   90.00
#
_symmetry.space_group_name_H-M   'P 1'
#
loop_
_entity.id
_entity.type
_entity.pdbx_description
1 polymer ?
#
loop_
_entity_poly.entity_id
_entity_poly.type
_entity_poly.pdbx_seq_one_letter_code
_entity_poly.pdbx_strand_id
1 'polypeptide(L)'
;RSPWNNNPSPYVQRFPTLAGAPLLERAESGLGNIWPSCEAHWSHVHEQDESFMDYAEQLAGAPHGSVHVTIGGTGDTGKEAYDNLKELLDPSLLHDLRTKAGLFVKDLYHKGLLTCPEKCEPETPAEECKCTCGGEERELRKRLEDPEQYELFIAGLTDFPDRWELFHSPWASTEELDLLYKKEFIVQVCGAGLLVGEQAESSSPTDTIFWTIHPTIDRLTQWFTLNKAWKDTTWSAENHYWYTSIDKCYGHGPYDVLSWTLPGSTKKFNNLEWTAFSNPGKTGAYALPYVYDSFRWTHCDEEGFDFSDI
;
A
#
# COMPACT_ATOMS: atom_id res chain seq x y z
N ARG A 1 6.53 12.50 5.48
CA ARG A 1 6.27 11.96 4.13
C ARG A 1 7.37 11.00 3.76
N SER A 2 7.04 9.98 2.96
CA SER A 2 8.00 9.10 2.32
C SER A 2 8.99 9.90 1.46
N PRO A 3 10.27 9.48 1.33
CA PRO A 3 11.27 10.14 0.49
C PRO A 3 10.93 10.21 -1.02
N TRP A 4 9.97 9.41 -1.47
CA TRP A 4 9.49 9.40 -2.86
C TRP A 4 8.26 10.27 -3.09
N ASN A 5 7.74 10.93 -2.05
CA ASN A 5 6.59 11.84 -2.14
C ASN A 5 7.02 13.29 -1.95
N ASN A 6 7.35 13.95 -3.06
CA ASN A 6 7.79 15.34 -3.10
C ASN A 6 6.64 16.35 -3.08
N ASN A 7 5.57 16.06 -2.34
CA ASN A 7 4.49 17.00 -2.15
C ASN A 7 5.02 18.25 -1.40
N PRO A 8 4.99 19.46 -2.01
CA PRO A 8 5.52 20.67 -1.39
C PRO A 8 4.63 21.23 -0.28
N SER A 9 3.37 20.81 -0.20
CA SER A 9 2.40 21.38 0.73
C SER A 9 2.91 21.30 2.18
N PRO A 10 2.84 22.35 3.00
CA PRO A 10 3.14 22.22 4.44
C PRO A 10 1.98 21.59 5.23
N TYR A 11 0.84 21.34 4.58
CA TYR A 11 -0.39 20.82 5.17
C TYR A 11 -0.63 19.37 4.79
N VAL A 12 -1.40 18.66 5.62
CA VAL A 12 -2.00 17.35 5.28
C VAL A 12 -2.95 17.53 4.10
N GLN A 13 -2.77 16.72 3.08
CA GLN A 13 -3.52 16.69 1.84
C GLN A 13 -4.15 15.33 1.59
N ARG A 14 -5.31 15.39 0.95
CA ARG A 14 -6.03 14.25 0.40
C ARG A 14 -6.41 14.61 -1.02
N PHE A 15 -6.31 13.64 -1.92
CA PHE A 15 -6.69 13.82 -3.30
C PHE A 15 -7.93 12.98 -3.60
N PRO A 16 -8.96 13.55 -4.25
CA PRO A 16 -10.19 12.83 -4.60
C PRO A 16 -10.02 11.92 -5.83
N THR A 17 -8.78 11.66 -6.23
CA THR A 17 -8.40 11.02 -7.49
C THR A 17 -7.27 10.02 -7.27
N LEU A 18 -7.05 9.16 -8.26
CA LEU A 18 -5.84 8.36 -8.42
C LEU A 18 -5.26 8.66 -9.80
N ALA A 19 -4.28 9.57 -9.87
CA ALA A 19 -3.65 10.04 -11.10
C ALA A 19 -4.69 10.52 -12.15
N GLY A 20 -5.67 11.30 -11.70
CA GLY A 20 -6.77 11.80 -12.53
C GLY A 20 -7.90 10.82 -12.84
N ALA A 21 -7.86 9.57 -12.34
CA ALA A 21 -9.04 8.70 -12.28
C ALA A 21 -9.89 9.04 -11.05
N PRO A 22 -11.23 9.17 -11.15
CA PRO A 22 -12.09 9.34 -10.00
C PRO A 22 -12.03 8.11 -9.07
N LEU A 23 -11.93 8.35 -7.75
CA LEU A 23 -11.86 7.28 -6.75
C LEU A 23 -13.07 6.33 -6.74
N LEU A 24 -14.27 6.85 -7.05
CA LEU A 24 -15.54 6.14 -6.92
C LEU A 24 -15.99 5.41 -8.20
N GLU A 25 -15.33 5.63 -9.34
CA GLU A 25 -15.67 4.95 -10.61
C GLU A 25 -15.15 3.49 -10.68
N ARG A 26 -14.31 3.05 -9.72
CA ARG A 26 -13.76 1.68 -9.70
C ARG A 26 -14.81 0.59 -9.40
N ALA A 27 -15.96 0.98 -8.83
CA ALA A 27 -17.06 0.04 -8.58
C ALA A 27 -17.69 -0.47 -9.89
N GLU A 28 -17.60 0.30 -10.99
CA GLU A 28 -18.22 -0.03 -12.27
C GLU A 28 -17.30 -0.86 -13.19
N SER A 29 -15.98 -0.87 -12.95
CA SER A 29 -14.99 -1.62 -13.75
C SER A 29 -14.82 -3.09 -13.35
N GLY A 30 -15.62 -3.59 -12.40
CA GLY A 30 -15.60 -5.01 -11.99
C GLY A 30 -14.40 -5.41 -11.11
N LEU A 31 -13.57 -4.45 -10.69
CA LEU A 31 -12.35 -4.69 -9.90
C LEU A 31 -12.51 -4.40 -8.41
N GLY A 32 -13.76 -4.42 -7.94
CA GLY A 32 -14.13 -4.34 -6.53
C GLY A 32 -14.12 -2.93 -5.96
N ASN A 33 -14.89 -2.74 -4.90
CA ASN A 33 -14.83 -1.52 -4.09
C ASN A 33 -13.41 -1.36 -3.53
N ILE A 34 -12.80 -0.18 -3.71
CA ILE A 34 -11.56 0.18 -2.98
C ILE A 34 -11.84 0.32 -1.47
N TRP A 35 -13.11 0.38 -1.09
CA TRP A 35 -13.49 0.39 0.31
C TRP A 35 -13.63 -1.04 0.83
N PRO A 36 -13.10 -1.37 2.03
CA PRO A 36 -13.37 -2.65 2.67
C PRO A 36 -14.86 -2.87 2.82
N SER A 37 -15.34 -4.05 2.43
CA SER A 37 -16.69 -4.52 2.71
C SER A 37 -16.75 -5.22 4.07
N CYS A 38 -17.97 -5.38 4.61
CA CYS A 38 -18.18 -6.24 5.76
C CYS A 38 -17.71 -7.68 5.49
N GLU A 39 -17.92 -8.18 4.26
CA GLU A 39 -17.36 -9.46 3.80
C GLU A 39 -15.84 -9.53 3.93
N ALA A 40 -15.12 -8.51 3.47
CA ALA A 40 -13.67 -8.48 3.53
C ALA A 40 -13.15 -8.55 4.97
N HIS A 41 -13.78 -7.82 5.90
CA HIS A 41 -13.45 -7.90 7.33
C HIS A 41 -13.86 -9.25 7.94
N TRP A 42 -15.00 -9.79 7.54
CA TRP A 42 -15.55 -11.04 8.06
C TRP A 42 -14.70 -12.24 7.64
N SER A 43 -14.43 -12.38 6.35
CA SER A 43 -13.56 -13.42 5.80
C SER A 43 -12.15 -13.31 6.37
N HIS A 44 -11.65 -12.09 6.61
CA HIS A 44 -10.35 -11.90 7.25
C HIS A 44 -10.28 -12.41 8.70
N VAL A 45 -11.38 -12.55 9.42
CA VAL A 45 -11.34 -13.16 10.76
C VAL A 45 -11.88 -14.59 10.80
N HIS A 46 -12.74 -14.98 9.86
CA HIS A 46 -13.39 -16.30 9.81
C HIS A 46 -12.72 -17.31 8.90
N GLU A 47 -12.06 -16.90 7.82
CA GLU A 47 -11.51 -17.81 6.81
C GLU A 47 -9.98 -17.93 6.91
N GLN A 48 -9.33 -17.05 7.68
CA GLN A 48 -7.88 -17.10 7.84
C GLN A 48 -7.43 -18.34 8.60
N ASP A 49 -6.29 -18.86 8.16
CA ASP A 49 -5.52 -19.84 8.92
C ASP A 49 -5.10 -19.23 10.26
N GLU A 50 -5.01 -20.07 11.29
CA GLU A 50 -4.74 -19.63 12.66
C GLU A 50 -3.24 -19.34 12.91
N SER A 51 -2.56 -18.79 11.89
CA SER A 51 -1.19 -18.32 11.88
C SER A 51 -1.15 -16.81 12.07
N PHE A 52 -0.40 -16.34 13.06
CA PHE A 52 -0.27 -14.91 13.33
C PHE A 52 0.34 -14.14 12.16
N MET A 53 1.34 -14.72 11.48
CA MET A 53 2.03 -14.05 10.38
C MET A 53 1.10 -13.90 9.18
N ASP A 54 0.39 -14.96 8.79
CA ASP A 54 -0.54 -14.92 7.66
C ASP A 54 -1.71 -13.95 7.91
N TYR A 55 -2.18 -13.89 9.17
CA TYR A 55 -3.17 -12.90 9.57
C TYR A 55 -2.63 -11.47 9.46
N ALA A 56 -1.51 -11.17 10.11
CA ALA A 56 -0.94 -9.81 10.11
C ALA A 56 -0.60 -9.33 8.69
N GLU A 57 -0.21 -10.27 7.84
CA GLU A 57 0.06 -10.07 6.42
C GLU A 57 -1.18 -9.65 5.64
N GLN A 58 -2.23 -10.48 5.68
CA GLN A 58 -3.45 -10.23 4.91
C GLN A 58 -4.22 -9.03 5.44
N LEU A 59 -4.05 -8.71 6.73
CA LEU A 59 -4.63 -7.53 7.35
C LEU A 59 -4.14 -6.24 6.69
N ALA A 60 -2.92 -6.20 6.14
CA ALA A 60 -2.41 -5.02 5.42
C ALA A 60 -3.07 -4.81 4.04
N GLY A 61 -3.79 -5.81 3.53
CA GLY A 61 -4.42 -5.80 2.21
C GLY A 61 -5.79 -5.12 2.19
N ALA A 62 -6.76 -5.79 1.56
CA ALA A 62 -8.13 -5.30 1.38
C ALA A 62 -8.81 -4.75 2.66
N PRO A 63 -8.68 -5.33 3.86
CA PRO A 63 -9.36 -4.80 5.05
C PRO A 63 -8.78 -3.47 5.57
N HIS A 64 -7.61 -3.04 5.10
CA HIS A 64 -6.87 -1.91 5.67
C HIS A 64 -6.23 -1.00 4.61
N GLY A 65 -5.30 -1.52 3.79
CA GLY A 65 -4.50 -0.73 2.86
C GLY A 65 -5.32 0.01 1.78
N SER A 66 -6.46 -0.58 1.43
CA SER A 66 -7.42 -0.01 0.47
C SER A 66 -8.04 1.32 0.95
N VAL A 67 -8.26 1.46 2.27
CA VAL A 67 -8.71 2.70 2.92
C VAL A 67 -7.67 3.80 2.82
N HIS A 68 -6.40 3.47 3.10
CA HIS A 68 -5.29 4.42 3.00
C HIS A 68 -5.19 5.04 1.61
N VAL A 69 -5.26 4.20 0.56
CA VAL A 69 -5.23 4.65 -0.82
C VAL A 69 -6.45 5.47 -1.18
N THR A 70 -7.64 5.09 -0.71
CA THR A 70 -8.89 5.80 -1.03
C THR A 70 -8.95 7.18 -0.38
N ILE A 71 -8.54 7.29 0.88
CA ILE A 71 -8.58 8.57 1.60
C ILE A 71 -7.43 9.48 1.19
N GLY A 72 -6.24 8.92 1.00
CA GLY A 72 -5.05 9.70 0.61
C GLY A 72 -5.10 10.14 -0.84
N GLY A 73 -5.42 9.21 -1.74
CA GLY A 73 -5.42 9.43 -3.17
C GLY A 73 -4.05 9.85 -3.73
N THR A 74 -4.04 10.16 -5.02
CA THR A 74 -2.92 10.80 -5.71
C THR A 74 -3.42 11.95 -6.58
N GLY A 75 -2.68 13.06 -6.55
CA GLY A 75 -3.07 14.29 -7.22
C GLY A 75 -3.05 14.20 -8.74
N ASP A 76 -3.65 15.20 -9.38
CA ASP A 76 -3.76 15.28 -10.84
C ASP A 76 -2.44 15.63 -11.54
N THR A 77 -1.34 15.82 -10.82
CA THR A 77 -0.04 16.12 -11.42
C THR A 77 0.45 15.00 -12.36
N GLY A 78 0.07 13.75 -12.07
CA GLY A 78 0.33 12.61 -12.95
C GLY A 78 -0.68 12.42 -14.07
N LYS A 79 -1.81 13.14 -14.07
CA LYS A 79 -2.93 12.88 -14.99
C LYS A 79 -2.50 12.98 -16.46
N GLU A 80 -1.69 13.97 -16.81
CA GLU A 80 -1.22 14.16 -18.19
C GLU A 80 -0.39 12.96 -18.66
N ALA A 81 0.51 12.46 -17.82
CA ALA A 81 1.32 11.29 -18.14
C ALA A 81 0.47 10.05 -18.44
N TYR A 82 -0.58 9.83 -17.66
CA TYR A 82 -1.54 8.74 -17.92
C TYR A 82 -2.51 9.05 -19.06
N ASP A 83 -2.79 10.32 -19.37
CA ASP A 83 -3.64 10.70 -20.50
C ASP A 83 -2.92 10.44 -21.83
N ASN A 84 -1.59 10.56 -21.88
CA ASN A 84 -0.76 10.23 -23.04
C ASN A 84 -0.85 8.75 -23.46
N LEU A 85 -1.30 7.87 -22.56
CA LEU A 85 -1.47 6.44 -22.81
C LEU A 85 -2.87 6.06 -23.34
N LYS A 86 -3.82 6.99 -23.40
CA LYS A 86 -5.22 6.71 -23.77
C LYS A 86 -5.41 6.13 -25.17
N GLU A 87 -4.59 6.57 -26.12
CA GLU A 87 -4.64 6.10 -27.51
C GLU A 87 -3.93 4.75 -27.69
N LEU A 88 -3.15 4.32 -26.68
CA LEU A 88 -2.38 3.08 -26.73
C LEU A 88 -3.07 1.95 -25.98
N LEU A 89 -3.67 2.25 -24.83
CA LEU A 89 -4.17 1.25 -23.89
C LEU A 89 -5.70 1.17 -23.87
N ASP A 90 -6.21 -0.04 -23.60
CA ASP A 90 -7.63 -0.23 -23.28
C ASP A 90 -8.04 0.65 -22.08
N PRO A 91 -9.22 1.30 -22.10
CA PRO A 91 -9.65 2.17 -21.02
C PRO A 91 -9.69 1.51 -19.63
N SER A 92 -10.05 0.23 -19.55
CA SER A 92 -10.05 -0.52 -18.29
C SER A 92 -8.64 -0.73 -17.78
N LEU A 93 -7.72 -1.16 -18.65
CA LEU A 93 -6.31 -1.32 -18.29
C LEU A 93 -5.70 0.02 -17.83
N LEU A 94 -5.97 1.11 -18.55
CA LEU A 94 -5.48 2.43 -18.17
C LEU A 94 -6.03 2.89 -16.81
N HIS A 95 -7.30 2.62 -16.54
CA HIS A 95 -7.90 2.87 -15.24
C HIS A 95 -7.16 2.10 -14.13
N ASP A 96 -6.84 0.82 -14.34
CA ASP A 96 -6.14 0.00 -13.35
C ASP A 96 -4.74 0.51 -13.07
N LEU A 97 -4.00 0.88 -14.11
CA LEU A 97 -2.68 1.48 -13.99
C LEU A 97 -2.73 2.81 -13.21
N ARG A 98 -3.76 3.65 -13.41
CA ARG A 98 -3.95 4.88 -12.64
C ARG A 98 -4.19 4.60 -11.16
N THR A 99 -5.03 3.60 -10.85
CA THR A 99 -5.33 3.25 -9.45
C THR A 99 -4.12 2.74 -8.66
N LYS A 100 -3.08 2.30 -9.38
CA LYS A 100 -1.81 1.80 -8.83
C LYS A 100 -0.65 2.81 -8.94
N ALA A 101 -0.89 4.03 -9.42
CA ALA A 101 0.15 5.01 -9.72
C ALA A 101 1.11 5.29 -8.56
N GLY A 102 0.59 5.48 -7.34
CA GLY A 102 1.40 5.71 -6.15
C GLY A 102 2.27 4.51 -5.76
N LEU A 103 1.80 3.29 -6.05
CA LEU A 103 2.56 2.07 -5.79
C LEU A 103 3.75 1.94 -6.74
N PHE A 104 3.55 2.22 -8.03
CA PHE A 104 4.64 2.18 -9.01
C PHE A 104 5.78 3.14 -8.66
N VAL A 105 5.46 4.37 -8.25
CA VAL A 105 6.45 5.37 -7.80
C VAL A 105 7.23 4.86 -6.58
N LYS A 106 6.51 4.34 -5.58
CA LYS A 106 7.11 3.74 -4.37
C LYS A 106 8.06 2.59 -4.71
N ASP A 107 7.64 1.68 -5.58
CA ASP A 107 8.40 0.47 -5.87
C ASP A 107 9.65 0.76 -6.71
N LEU A 108 9.52 1.62 -7.74
CA LEU A 108 10.69 2.08 -8.50
C LEU A 108 11.70 2.80 -7.60
N TYR A 109 11.25 3.58 -6.61
CA TYR A 109 12.14 4.19 -5.63
C TYR A 109 12.85 3.15 -4.77
N HIS A 110 12.14 2.15 -4.24
CA HIS A 110 12.75 1.08 -3.44
C HIS A 110 13.76 0.22 -4.23
N LYS A 111 13.60 0.11 -5.55
CA LYS A 111 14.59 -0.55 -6.43
C LYS A 111 15.76 0.35 -6.85
N GLY A 112 15.78 1.61 -6.43
CA GLY A 112 16.79 2.58 -6.85
C GLY A 112 16.68 2.97 -8.34
N LEU A 113 15.53 2.70 -8.97
CA LEU A 113 15.24 3.07 -10.36
C LEU A 113 14.63 4.46 -10.47
N LEU A 114 14.17 5.02 -9.35
CA LEU A 114 13.63 6.37 -9.24
C LEU A 114 14.45 7.20 -8.25
N THR A 115 14.89 8.37 -8.69
CA THR A 115 15.60 9.36 -7.89
C THR A 115 14.69 10.55 -7.64
N CYS A 116 14.50 10.90 -6.37
CA CYS A 116 13.67 12.02 -5.95
C CYS A 116 14.54 13.12 -5.31
N PRO A 117 14.23 14.40 -5.54
CA PRO A 117 14.76 15.50 -4.76
C PRO A 117 14.69 15.25 -3.25
N GLU A 118 15.72 15.62 -2.49
CA GLU A 118 15.71 15.46 -1.03
C GLU A 118 14.68 16.36 -0.35
N LYS A 119 14.35 17.50 -0.97
CA LYS A 119 13.41 18.49 -0.47
C LYS A 119 12.64 19.12 -1.63
N CYS A 120 11.38 19.39 -1.40
CA CYS A 120 10.51 20.17 -2.26
C CYS A 120 9.73 21.13 -1.36
N GLU A 121 9.94 22.44 -1.53
CA GLU A 121 9.27 23.49 -0.77
C GLU A 121 8.15 24.10 -1.63
N PRO A 122 7.15 24.78 -1.03
CA PRO A 122 6.08 25.46 -1.76
C PRO A 122 6.54 26.38 -2.90
N GLU A 123 7.71 27.00 -2.75
CA GLU A 123 8.28 27.93 -3.72
C GLU A 123 9.19 27.25 -4.76
N THR A 124 9.49 25.96 -4.58
CA THR A 124 10.30 25.20 -5.54
C THR A 124 9.49 24.98 -6.82
N PRO A 125 10.05 25.25 -8.03
CA PRO A 125 9.36 24.98 -9.28
C PRO A 125 8.91 23.52 -9.37
N ALA A 126 7.72 23.28 -9.91
CA ALA A 126 7.13 21.93 -9.96
C ALA A 126 8.06 20.91 -10.65
N GLU A 127 8.78 21.31 -11.70
CA GLU A 127 9.75 20.44 -12.40
C GLU A 127 10.93 20.03 -11.52
N GLU A 128 11.37 20.88 -10.58
CA GLU A 128 12.45 20.58 -9.64
C GLU A 128 11.98 19.69 -8.48
N CYS A 129 10.66 19.52 -8.33
CA CYS A 129 10.05 18.65 -7.33
C CYS A 129 9.67 17.26 -7.87
N LYS A 130 9.97 16.94 -9.13
CA LYS A 130 9.62 15.64 -9.71
C LYS A 130 10.72 14.62 -9.43
N CYS A 131 10.29 13.40 -9.10
CA CYS A 131 11.17 12.26 -9.20
C CYS A 131 11.46 11.94 -10.67
N THR A 132 12.64 11.38 -10.95
CA THR A 132 13.04 10.97 -12.31
C THR A 132 13.67 9.59 -12.27
N CYS A 133 13.57 8.84 -13.37
CA CYS A 133 14.25 7.56 -13.47
C CYS A 133 15.71 7.68 -13.97
N GLY A 134 16.46 8.66 -13.47
CA GLY A 134 17.89 8.82 -13.79
C GLY A 134 18.20 9.55 -15.10
N GLY A 135 17.46 10.63 -15.39
CA GLY A 135 17.73 11.52 -16.52
C GLY A 135 16.48 12.10 -17.17
N GLU A 136 16.66 12.87 -18.24
CA GLU A 136 15.57 13.32 -19.10
C GLU A 136 14.94 12.13 -19.86
N GLU A 137 13.70 12.31 -20.32
CA GLU A 137 12.93 11.31 -21.07
C GLU A 137 13.73 10.65 -22.21
N ARG A 138 14.51 11.43 -22.96
CA ARG A 138 15.32 10.93 -24.08
C ARG A 138 16.34 9.88 -23.64
N GLU A 139 17.00 10.10 -22.52
CA GLU A 139 18.00 9.16 -21.99
C GLU A 139 17.34 7.92 -21.41
N LEU A 140 16.18 8.07 -20.76
CA LEU A 140 15.37 6.94 -20.31
C LEU A 140 14.95 6.05 -21.48
N ARG A 141 14.40 6.64 -22.55
CA ARG A 141 14.01 5.89 -23.77
C ARG A 141 15.18 5.10 -24.34
N LYS A 142 16.35 5.73 -24.46
CA LYS A 142 17.57 5.07 -24.93
C LYS A 142 17.99 3.91 -24.01
N ARG A 143 17.86 4.07 -22.69
CA ARG A 143 18.18 3.02 -21.73
C ARG A 143 17.21 1.84 -21.83
N LEU A 144 15.92 2.10 -22.08
CA LEU A 144 14.91 1.06 -22.27
C LEU A 144 15.09 0.25 -23.57
N GLU A 145 15.99 0.66 -24.48
CA GLU A 145 16.39 -0.19 -25.62
C GLU A 145 17.35 -1.32 -25.23
N ASP A 146 18.01 -1.21 -24.07
CA ASP A 146 18.78 -2.31 -23.49
C ASP A 146 17.82 -3.30 -22.80
N PRO A 147 17.75 -4.57 -23.24
CA PRO A 147 16.87 -5.57 -22.65
C PRO A 147 17.10 -5.77 -21.15
N GLU A 148 18.35 -5.72 -20.67
CA GLU A 148 18.64 -5.90 -19.25
C GLU A 148 18.05 -4.75 -18.42
N GLN A 149 18.13 -3.53 -18.94
CA GLN A 149 17.57 -2.36 -18.27
C GLN A 149 16.05 -2.39 -18.30
N TYR A 150 15.44 -2.75 -19.43
CA TYR A 150 13.98 -2.90 -19.51
C TYR A 150 13.46 -3.93 -18.51
N GLU A 151 14.09 -5.10 -18.42
CA GLU A 151 13.69 -6.15 -17.47
C GLU A 151 13.85 -5.71 -16.01
N LEU A 152 14.86 -4.89 -15.69
CA LEU A 152 14.99 -4.29 -14.36
C LEU A 152 13.78 -3.39 -14.01
N PHE A 153 13.29 -2.59 -14.96
CA PHE A 153 12.10 -1.77 -14.76
C PHE A 153 10.84 -2.61 -14.59
N ILE A 154 10.66 -3.64 -15.42
CA ILE A 154 9.52 -4.55 -15.30
C ILE A 154 9.54 -5.24 -13.94
N ALA A 155 10.67 -5.82 -13.54
CA ALA A 155 10.83 -6.45 -12.23
C ALA A 155 10.50 -5.48 -11.08
N GLY A 156 10.88 -4.20 -11.19
CA GLY A 156 10.53 -3.18 -10.20
C GLY A 156 9.04 -2.85 -10.14
N LEU A 157 8.34 -2.89 -11.27
CA LEU A 157 6.90 -2.59 -11.34
C LEU A 157 6.03 -3.80 -10.94
N THR A 158 6.55 -5.02 -11.06
CA THR A 158 5.80 -6.27 -10.88
C THR A 158 6.12 -7.05 -9.61
N ASP A 159 6.76 -6.44 -8.61
CA ASP A 159 7.22 -7.13 -7.38
C ASP A 159 6.05 -7.74 -6.55
N PHE A 160 4.79 -7.40 -6.83
CA PHE A 160 3.61 -7.94 -6.13
C PHE A 160 2.65 -8.66 -7.10
N PRO A 161 1.92 -9.71 -6.66
CA PRO A 161 1.09 -10.54 -7.52
C PRO A 161 0.04 -9.78 -8.34
N ASP A 162 -0.65 -8.81 -7.74
CA ASP A 162 -1.70 -8.04 -8.41
C ASP A 162 -1.16 -7.13 -9.53
N ARG A 163 0.14 -6.80 -9.51
CA ARG A 163 0.82 -6.06 -10.57
C ARG A 163 1.51 -7.00 -11.54
N TRP A 164 2.01 -8.14 -11.06
CA TRP A 164 2.53 -9.20 -11.92
C TRP A 164 1.48 -9.60 -12.97
N GLU A 165 0.25 -9.89 -12.55
CA GLU A 165 -0.84 -10.26 -13.46
C GLU A 165 -1.15 -9.19 -14.50
N LEU A 166 -1.12 -7.91 -14.11
CA LEU A 166 -1.34 -6.77 -15.02
C LEU A 166 -0.28 -6.69 -16.12
N PHE A 167 0.99 -6.92 -15.81
CA PHE A 167 2.09 -6.80 -16.77
C PHE A 167 2.37 -8.09 -17.56
N HIS A 168 1.95 -9.25 -17.06
CA HIS A 168 2.08 -10.53 -17.78
C HIS A 168 0.91 -10.80 -18.72
N SER A 169 -0.18 -10.06 -18.56
CA SER A 169 -1.26 -10.01 -19.55
C SER A 169 -0.82 -9.18 -20.78
N PRO A 170 -1.15 -9.59 -22.00
CA PRO A 170 -0.88 -8.78 -23.19
C PRO A 170 -1.68 -7.47 -23.19
N TRP A 171 -1.00 -6.34 -23.39
CA TRP A 171 -1.58 -5.01 -23.55
C TRP A 171 -1.91 -4.70 -25.02
N ALA A 172 -1.32 -5.46 -25.95
CA ALA A 172 -1.50 -5.29 -27.38
C ALA A 172 -1.65 -6.64 -28.10
N SER A 173 -2.05 -6.60 -29.36
CA SER A 173 -2.29 -7.78 -30.21
C SER A 173 -1.01 -8.46 -30.70
N THR A 174 0.14 -7.78 -30.64
CA THR A 174 1.44 -8.31 -31.03
C THR A 174 2.46 -8.04 -29.95
N GLU A 175 3.48 -8.90 -29.85
CA GLU A 175 4.58 -8.77 -28.89
C GLU A 175 5.37 -7.45 -29.07
N GLU A 176 5.56 -7.02 -30.32
CA GLU A 176 6.25 -5.76 -30.64
C GLU A 176 5.49 -4.53 -30.11
N LEU A 177 4.16 -4.52 -30.29
CA LEU A 177 3.32 -3.43 -29.78
C LEU A 177 3.21 -3.47 -28.26
N ASP A 178 3.13 -4.67 -27.69
CA ASP A 178 3.07 -4.87 -26.24
C ASP A 178 4.33 -4.32 -25.56
N LEU A 179 5.51 -4.65 -26.10
CA LEU A 179 6.79 -4.11 -25.66
C LEU A 179 6.84 -2.59 -25.78
N LEU A 180 6.37 -2.03 -26.91
CA LEU A 180 6.31 -0.59 -27.11
C LEU A 180 5.43 0.10 -26.05
N TYR A 181 4.25 -0.45 -25.77
CA TYR A 181 3.31 0.13 -24.81
C TYR A 181 3.83 0.06 -23.38
N LYS A 182 4.48 -1.04 -22.99
CA LYS A 182 5.12 -1.19 -21.68
C LYS A 182 6.29 -0.22 -21.50
N LYS A 183 7.13 -0.04 -22.54
CA LYS A 183 8.19 0.99 -22.53
C LYS A 183 7.61 2.39 -22.40
N GLU A 184 6.55 2.70 -23.15
CA GLU A 184 5.88 4.01 -23.06
C GLU A 184 5.30 4.25 -21.66
N PHE A 185 4.67 3.24 -21.07
CA PHE A 185 4.19 3.31 -19.70
C PHE A 185 5.30 3.63 -18.70
N ILE A 186 6.46 2.96 -18.79
CA ILE A 186 7.62 3.25 -17.93
C ILE A 186 8.03 4.72 -18.07
N VAL A 187 8.11 5.23 -19.31
CA VAL A 187 8.43 6.64 -19.57
C VAL A 187 7.44 7.58 -18.88
N GLN A 188 6.15 7.34 -19.03
CA GLN A 188 5.11 8.18 -18.45
C GLN A 188 5.15 8.16 -16.91
N VAL A 189 5.28 6.98 -16.28
CA VAL A 189 5.37 6.86 -14.80
C VAL A 189 6.60 7.57 -14.26
N CYS A 190 7.75 7.42 -14.92
CA CYS A 190 9.01 8.04 -14.53
C CYS A 190 9.00 9.58 -14.60
N GLY A 191 8.11 10.17 -15.41
CA GLY A 191 7.95 11.62 -15.56
C GLY A 191 6.68 12.20 -14.91
N ALA A 192 5.84 11.36 -14.30
CA ALA A 192 4.49 11.75 -13.89
C ALA A 192 4.44 12.85 -12.82
N GLY A 193 5.52 13.07 -12.05
CA GLY A 193 5.50 14.06 -10.97
C GLY A 193 4.35 13.85 -9.98
N LEU A 194 4.02 12.59 -9.72
CA LEU A 194 2.83 12.20 -8.96
C LEU A 194 2.94 12.68 -7.50
N LEU A 195 1.94 13.45 -7.06
CA LEU A 195 1.79 13.79 -5.65
C LEU A 195 0.90 12.78 -4.97
N VAL A 196 1.27 12.34 -3.77
CA VAL A 196 0.51 11.35 -2.99
C VAL A 196 0.02 12.00 -1.71
N GLY A 197 -1.24 11.76 -1.34
CA GLY A 197 -1.79 12.27 -0.08
C GLY A 197 -1.23 11.51 1.11
N GLU A 198 -1.14 12.15 2.27
CA GLU A 198 -0.46 11.61 3.45
C GLU A 198 -1.04 10.27 3.88
N GLN A 199 -2.36 10.09 3.77
CA GLN A 199 -3.02 8.83 4.11
C GLN A 199 -2.56 7.63 3.27
N ALA A 200 -2.07 7.84 2.05
CA ALA A 200 -1.67 6.76 1.14
C ALA A 200 -0.18 6.39 1.27
N GLU A 201 0.55 6.94 2.24
CA GLU A 201 1.99 6.72 2.41
C GLU A 201 2.42 6.65 3.89
N SER A 202 3.74 6.59 4.13
CA SER A 202 4.34 6.41 5.46
C SER A 202 3.98 7.48 6.49
N SER A 203 3.56 8.68 6.07
CA SER A 203 3.08 9.72 6.98
C SER A 203 1.58 9.74 7.21
N SER A 204 0.89 8.65 6.89
CA SER A 204 -0.53 8.46 7.20
C SER A 204 -0.91 8.74 8.66
N PRO A 205 -0.08 8.50 9.71
CA PRO A 205 -0.43 8.86 11.08
C PRO A 205 -0.59 10.37 11.34
N THR A 206 -0.12 11.23 10.42
CA THR A 206 -0.30 12.69 10.51
C THR A 206 -1.73 13.12 10.19
N ASP A 207 -2.48 12.29 9.47
CA ASP A 207 -3.89 12.49 9.19
C ASP A 207 -4.74 11.89 10.31
N THR A 208 -5.62 12.68 10.90
CA THR A 208 -6.44 12.27 12.05
C THR A 208 -7.32 11.04 11.78
N ILE A 209 -7.70 10.78 10.53
CA ILE A 209 -8.52 9.60 10.17
C ILE A 209 -7.74 8.29 10.37
N PHE A 210 -6.41 8.32 10.35
CA PHE A 210 -5.57 7.14 10.65
C PHE A 210 -5.97 6.49 11.97
N TRP A 211 -6.18 7.35 12.96
CA TRP A 211 -6.54 6.96 14.32
C TRP A 211 -7.98 6.49 14.46
N THR A 212 -8.80 6.59 13.42
CA THR A 212 -10.15 5.99 13.36
C THR A 212 -10.16 4.66 12.61
N ILE A 213 -9.25 4.45 11.67
CA ILE A 213 -9.11 3.19 10.91
C ILE A 213 -8.43 2.13 11.77
N HIS A 214 -7.31 2.46 12.41
CA HIS A 214 -6.50 1.49 13.15
C HIS A 214 -7.19 0.86 14.37
N PRO A 215 -8.10 1.53 15.10
CA PRO A 215 -8.94 0.85 16.09
C PRO A 215 -9.85 -0.24 15.49
N THR A 216 -10.27 -0.12 14.23
CA THR A 216 -11.04 -1.19 13.57
C THR A 216 -10.18 -2.43 13.38
N ILE A 217 -8.94 -2.23 12.93
CA ILE A 217 -7.94 -3.29 12.74
C ILE A 217 -7.55 -3.96 14.07
N ASP A 218 -7.33 -3.17 15.11
CA ASP A 218 -7.08 -3.66 16.47
C ASP A 218 -8.30 -4.42 17.03
N ARG A 219 -9.52 -3.94 16.80
CA ARG A 219 -10.76 -4.62 17.19
C ARG A 219 -10.92 -5.98 16.48
N LEU A 220 -10.63 -6.07 15.18
CA LEU A 220 -10.62 -7.35 14.45
C LEU A 220 -9.55 -8.30 15.01
N THR A 221 -8.37 -7.78 15.36
CA THR A 221 -7.27 -8.57 15.93
C THR A 221 -7.64 -9.13 17.31
N GLN A 222 -8.26 -8.30 18.17
CA GLN A 222 -8.76 -8.75 19.48
C GLN A 222 -9.89 -9.78 19.32
N TRP A 223 -10.82 -9.58 18.38
CA TRP A 223 -11.87 -10.56 18.08
C TRP A 223 -11.26 -11.92 17.72
N PHE A 224 -10.30 -11.94 16.79
CA PHE A 224 -9.66 -13.18 16.34
C PHE A 224 -8.96 -13.89 17.50
N THR A 225 -8.20 -13.11 18.26
CA THR A 225 -7.40 -13.62 19.37
C THR A 225 -8.28 -14.21 20.49
N LEU A 226 -9.45 -13.64 20.74
CA LEU A 226 -10.39 -14.12 21.76
C LEU A 226 -11.22 -15.32 21.31
N ASN A 227 -11.63 -15.37 20.04
CA ASN A 227 -12.54 -16.41 19.54
C ASN A 227 -11.83 -17.64 18.98
N LYS A 228 -10.73 -17.45 18.24
CA LYS A 228 -10.01 -18.55 17.58
C LYS A 228 -8.72 -18.91 18.28
N ALA A 229 -8.05 -17.91 18.84
CA ALA A 229 -6.66 -17.97 19.27
C ALA A 229 -5.71 -18.39 18.13
N TRP A 230 -4.45 -17.99 18.24
CA TRP A 230 -3.43 -18.37 17.26
C TRP A 230 -2.96 -19.81 17.53
N LYS A 231 -3.10 -20.71 16.55
CA LYS A 231 -2.48 -22.05 16.58
C LYS A 231 -0.98 -21.98 16.31
N ASP A 232 -0.58 -21.06 15.44
CA ASP A 232 0.80 -20.80 15.12
C ASP A 232 1.14 -19.32 15.40
N THR A 233 2.06 -19.11 16.35
CA THR A 233 2.60 -17.79 16.70
C THR A 233 4.07 -17.66 16.29
N THR A 234 4.57 -18.58 15.48
CA THR A 234 5.94 -18.51 14.99
C THR A 234 6.07 -17.31 14.06
N TRP A 235 7.14 -16.54 14.26
CA TRP A 235 7.54 -15.52 13.32
C TRP A 235 8.42 -16.18 12.27
N SER A 236 8.32 -15.75 11.02
CA SER A 236 9.27 -16.16 9.98
C SER A 236 10.68 -15.82 10.46
N ALA A 237 11.59 -16.81 10.43
CA ALA A 237 12.96 -16.64 10.90
C ALA A 237 13.76 -15.64 10.04
N GLU A 238 13.26 -15.36 8.85
CA GLU A 238 13.80 -14.38 7.93
C GLU A 238 13.05 -13.07 8.11
N ASN A 239 13.78 -11.94 8.14
CA ASN A 239 13.24 -10.57 8.00
C ASN A 239 12.70 -10.37 6.57
N HIS A 240 11.92 -11.34 6.11
CA HIS A 240 11.40 -11.46 4.79
C HIS A 240 10.05 -10.77 4.81
N TYR A 241 9.98 -9.63 4.12
CA TYR A 241 8.71 -9.24 3.56
C TYR A 241 8.56 -10.09 2.30
N TRP A 242 7.68 -11.09 2.40
CA TRP A 242 7.29 -12.08 1.39
C TRP A 242 7.01 -11.49 -0.01
N TYR A 243 6.68 -10.19 -0.11
CA TYR A 243 6.45 -9.47 -1.37
C TYR A 243 7.56 -8.56 -1.87
N THR A 244 8.74 -8.56 -1.25
CA THR A 244 9.87 -7.84 -1.81
C THR A 244 11.03 -8.76 -2.08
N SER A 245 11.61 -8.67 -3.27
CA SER A 245 12.97 -9.15 -3.57
C SER A 245 14.06 -8.35 -2.83
N ILE A 246 13.71 -7.74 -1.69
CA ILE A 246 14.64 -7.02 -0.81
C ILE A 246 15.07 -8.02 0.27
N ASP A 247 16.33 -8.45 0.21
CA ASP A 247 16.93 -9.47 1.09
C ASP A 247 16.78 -9.18 2.61
N LYS A 248 16.49 -7.92 2.99
CA LYS A 248 16.28 -7.50 4.38
C LYS A 248 15.28 -6.34 4.49
N CYS A 249 14.07 -6.62 4.95
CA CYS A 249 13.13 -5.58 5.37
C CYS A 249 13.24 -5.39 6.89
N TYR A 250 13.64 -4.20 7.34
CA TYR A 250 13.77 -3.89 8.78
C TYR A 250 12.41 -3.46 9.35
N GLY A 251 12.17 -3.81 10.62
CA GLY A 251 10.95 -3.45 11.34
C GLY A 251 9.89 -4.55 11.38
N HIS A 252 10.08 -5.63 10.61
CA HIS A 252 9.15 -6.76 10.49
C HIS A 252 9.69 -8.06 11.10
N GLY A 253 10.86 -8.03 11.74
CA GLY A 253 11.40 -9.17 12.49
C GLY A 253 10.88 -9.19 13.94
N PRO A 254 10.89 -10.36 14.61
CA PRO A 254 10.34 -10.47 15.98
C PRO A 254 11.11 -9.63 16.99
N TYR A 255 12.42 -9.45 16.75
CA TYR A 255 13.32 -8.71 17.64
C TYR A 255 13.59 -7.27 17.18
N ASP A 256 12.94 -6.82 16.11
CA ASP A 256 13.04 -5.42 15.70
C ASP A 256 12.35 -4.54 16.73
N VAL A 257 13.06 -3.48 17.13
CA VAL A 257 12.67 -2.60 18.23
C VAL A 257 11.76 -1.49 17.72
N LEU A 258 10.62 -1.31 18.37
CA LEU A 258 9.69 -0.22 18.08
C LEU A 258 10.35 1.14 18.32
N SER A 259 10.03 2.10 17.45
CA SER A 259 10.61 3.45 17.51
C SER A 259 10.10 4.29 18.69
N TRP A 260 9.04 3.84 19.37
CA TRP A 260 8.34 4.55 20.42
C TRP A 260 8.33 3.77 21.75
N THR A 261 7.97 4.46 22.83
CA THR A 261 7.76 3.87 24.16
C THR A 261 6.35 4.21 24.66
N LEU A 262 5.85 3.43 25.61
CA LEU A 262 4.60 3.78 26.28
C LEU A 262 4.76 5.05 27.13
N PRO A 263 3.71 5.89 27.26
CA PRO A 263 3.73 7.03 28.17
C PRO A 263 4.15 6.62 29.59
N GLY A 264 5.16 7.30 30.13
CA GLY A 264 5.69 7.00 31.47
C GLY A 264 6.63 5.79 31.55
N SER A 265 6.97 5.17 30.42
CA SER A 265 7.92 4.05 30.35
C SER A 265 9.12 4.40 29.47
N THR A 266 10.30 3.92 29.87
CA THR A 266 11.52 3.93 29.04
C THR A 266 11.73 2.62 28.28
N LYS A 267 10.89 1.60 28.53
CA LYS A 267 10.96 0.33 27.81
C LYS A 267 10.60 0.55 26.35
N LYS A 268 11.53 0.23 25.46
CA LYS A 268 11.26 -0.02 24.04
C LYS A 268 10.91 -1.49 23.90
N PHE A 269 9.75 -1.76 23.33
CA PHE A 269 9.33 -3.11 23.00
C PHE A 269 9.98 -3.52 21.68
N ASN A 270 10.34 -4.78 21.53
CA ASN A 270 10.39 -5.37 20.20
C ASN A 270 9.02 -5.89 19.76
N ASN A 271 8.87 -6.25 18.50
CA ASN A 271 7.59 -6.72 17.96
C ASN A 271 7.04 -7.95 18.71
N LEU A 272 7.88 -8.94 19.04
CA LEU A 272 7.46 -10.14 19.76
C LEU A 272 6.93 -9.81 21.16
N GLU A 273 7.62 -8.93 21.89
CA GLU A 273 7.18 -8.45 23.19
C GLU A 273 5.88 -7.66 23.09
N TRP A 274 5.74 -6.81 22.06
CA TRP A 274 4.52 -6.03 21.84
C TRP A 274 3.32 -6.91 21.53
N THR A 275 3.46 -7.88 20.61
CA THR A 275 2.41 -8.85 20.30
C THR A 275 1.98 -9.63 21.54
N ALA A 276 2.91 -10.03 22.40
CA ALA A 276 2.57 -10.70 23.67
C ALA A 276 1.86 -9.74 24.65
N PHE A 277 2.31 -8.49 24.74
CA PHE A 277 1.76 -7.45 25.61
C PHE A 277 0.32 -7.05 25.22
N SER A 278 0.00 -7.09 23.92
CA SER A 278 -1.29 -6.68 23.35
C SER A 278 -2.24 -7.84 23.04
N ASN A 279 -1.93 -9.07 23.42
CA ASN A 279 -2.77 -10.24 23.15
C ASN A 279 -3.75 -10.54 24.32
N PRO A 280 -5.07 -10.28 24.17
CA PRO A 280 -6.03 -10.50 25.25
C PRO A 280 -6.40 -11.99 25.48
N GLY A 281 -6.05 -12.89 24.56
CA GLY A 281 -6.33 -14.33 24.67
C GLY A 281 -5.37 -15.10 25.58
N LYS A 282 -4.27 -14.47 26.04
CA LYS A 282 -3.29 -15.10 26.93
C LYS A 282 -3.34 -14.51 28.34
N THR A 283 -4.02 -15.21 29.24
CA THR A 283 -4.18 -14.84 30.65
C THR A 283 -2.83 -14.54 31.31
N GLY A 284 -2.71 -13.37 31.93
CA GLY A 284 -1.50 -12.92 32.65
C GLY A 284 -0.41 -12.30 31.76
N ALA A 285 -0.57 -12.29 30.44
CA ALA A 285 0.34 -11.62 29.50
C ALA A 285 -0.23 -10.29 28.96
N TYR A 286 -1.56 -10.19 28.86
CA TYR A 286 -2.23 -8.95 28.42
C TYR A 286 -2.05 -7.82 29.43
N ALA A 287 -1.56 -6.68 28.96
CA ALA A 287 -1.21 -5.55 29.82
C ALA A 287 -1.68 -4.19 29.27
N LEU A 288 -2.48 -4.19 28.20
CA LEU A 288 -3.20 -3.00 27.77
C LEU A 288 -4.38 -2.70 28.73
N PRO A 289 -4.68 -1.42 29.00
CA PRO A 289 -5.71 -1.03 29.97
C PRO A 289 -7.14 -1.04 29.40
N TYR A 290 -7.37 -1.67 28.26
CA TYR A 290 -8.67 -1.70 27.58
C TYR A 290 -8.90 -3.04 26.90
N VAL A 291 -10.15 -3.34 26.58
CA VAL A 291 -10.61 -4.36 25.64
C VAL A 291 -11.88 -3.77 25.01
N TYR A 292 -12.22 -4.11 23.77
CA TYR A 292 -13.46 -3.61 23.19
C TYR A 292 -14.67 -4.19 23.91
N ASP A 293 -15.64 -3.34 24.22
CA ASP A 293 -16.91 -3.69 24.90
C ASP A 293 -17.78 -4.64 24.07
N SER A 294 -17.69 -4.51 22.75
CA SER A 294 -18.44 -5.34 21.80
C SER A 294 -17.59 -5.56 20.56
N PHE A 295 -17.83 -6.66 19.85
CA PHE A 295 -17.34 -6.88 18.48
C PHE A 295 -18.48 -6.85 17.45
N ARG A 296 -19.67 -6.41 17.84
CA ARG A 296 -20.80 -6.26 16.93
C ARG A 296 -20.65 -5.03 16.04
N TRP A 297 -20.89 -5.16 14.74
CA TRP A 297 -21.04 -4.06 13.79
C TRP A 297 -22.43 -4.14 13.17
N THR A 298 -23.37 -3.31 13.65
CA THR A 298 -24.78 -3.43 13.26
C THR A 298 -25.02 -3.31 11.75
N HIS A 299 -24.22 -2.49 11.05
CA HIS A 299 -24.31 -2.38 9.60
C HIS A 299 -23.83 -3.65 8.88
N CYS A 300 -22.87 -4.39 9.45
CA CYS A 300 -22.45 -5.67 8.92
C CYS A 300 -23.46 -6.79 9.21
N ASP A 301 -24.12 -6.77 10.37
CA ASP A 301 -25.23 -7.69 10.66
C ASP A 301 -26.34 -7.56 9.61
N GLU A 302 -26.67 -6.34 9.20
CA GLU A 302 -27.68 -6.04 8.17
C GLU A 302 -27.29 -6.60 6.79
N GLU A 303 -25.98 -6.73 6.52
CA GLU A 303 -25.42 -7.35 5.32
C GLU A 303 -25.23 -8.88 5.45
N GLY A 304 -25.54 -9.46 6.62
CA GLY A 304 -25.41 -10.90 6.89
C GLY A 304 -24.05 -11.34 7.44
N PHE A 305 -23.18 -10.40 7.81
CA PHE A 305 -21.86 -10.66 8.38
C PHE A 305 -21.87 -10.39 9.89
N ASP A 306 -22.12 -11.46 10.66
CA ASP A 306 -22.17 -11.42 12.12
C ASP A 306 -20.78 -11.60 12.74
N PHE A 307 -20.42 -10.71 13.65
CA PHE A 307 -19.18 -10.72 14.44
C PHE A 307 -19.46 -10.86 15.95
N SER A 308 -20.70 -11.17 16.34
CA SER A 308 -21.13 -11.22 17.73
C SER A 308 -20.58 -12.39 18.54
N ASP A 309 -19.88 -13.32 17.90
CA ASP A 309 -19.14 -14.40 18.57
C ASP A 309 -18.20 -13.83 19.64
N ILE A 310 -18.41 -14.26 20.90
CA ILE A 310 -17.45 -14.34 22.03
C ILE A 310 -17.90 -15.50 22.93
#